data_AF-A0A9P7J2I4-F1
#
_entry.id   AF-A0A9P7J2I4-F1
#
_cell.length_a   1.000
_cell.length_b   1.000
_cell.length_c   1.000
_cell.angle_alpha   90.00
_cell.angle_beta   90.00
_cell.angle_gamma   90.00
#
_symmetry.space_group_name_H-M   'P 1'
#
loop_
_entity.id
_entity.type
_entity.pdbx_description
1 polymer ?
#
loop_
_entity_poly.entity_id
_entity_poly.type
_entity_poly.pdbx_seq_one_letter_code
_entity_poly.pdbx_strand_id
1 'polypeptide(L)'
;MTHAQYESVQLWREQIDELHCDDATEMKDVQTNLHTSPPVYATDEASNTTHSELPSRHPKKPRSPSHTTSSPTSSRAHKRVKENDHNTTYQTQGIETNDSEQDPEQSTTSQSLLSMSMSMLAVETHLPSRISSLLPATPRLFLPSQQQLEAAMKAQGSIRKQASAVCKYNSNTFRVYQIRSVKFQDIITTPLDVTSSPFDLVSISIDSNAKSMIGTAGSFKTCHPALLHTTSLSATPGPSTSQSSIFTAMHVVAKRVFFRKRDGNSKRQRFSKEDELGRTLDEANCLYWATCLMSLIYIFVDEMLQTQTVKQTVANEIPRLRLVYAAVAIPEDVSDRAGAAYLLEERIEGKFIKYINNNSAAPAHHLRGKEEKIGLFLCFAQHVQYQLTNEVVYLSNFQGSGDLLTDCQVMTGPFVVFPLSLSNAKLVTVIT
;
A
#
# COMPACT_ATOMS: atom_id res chain seq x y z
N MET A 1 20.41 15.31 17.31
CA MET A 1 19.50 14.64 18.28
C MET A 1 19.31 15.57 19.49
N THR A 2 18.10 15.70 20.07
CA THR A 2 17.92 16.54 21.28
C THR A 2 18.46 15.84 22.52
N HIS A 3 18.85 16.59 23.55
CA HIS A 3 19.33 16.02 24.83
C HIS A 3 18.34 15.00 25.41
N ALA A 4 17.02 15.24 25.30
CA ALA A 4 16.00 14.31 25.79
C ALA A 4 15.92 12.99 24.99
N GLN A 5 16.25 13.03 23.69
CA GLN A 5 16.33 11.82 22.86
C GLN A 5 17.61 11.04 23.15
N TYR A 6 18.73 11.74 23.39
CA TYR A 6 19.94 11.12 23.91
C TYR A 6 19.64 10.47 25.26
N GLU A 7 18.97 11.15 26.18
CA GLU A 7 18.58 10.62 27.49
C GLU A 7 17.60 9.44 27.39
N SER A 8 16.66 9.39 26.44
CA SER A 8 15.78 8.21 26.29
C SER A 8 16.51 7.01 25.70
N VAL A 9 17.45 7.25 24.78
CA VAL A 9 18.34 6.20 24.24
C VAL A 9 19.35 5.77 25.29
N GLN A 10 19.91 6.70 26.07
CA GLN A 10 20.76 6.42 27.21
C GLN A 10 19.97 5.75 28.32
N LEU A 11 18.70 6.08 28.57
CA LEU A 11 17.90 5.38 29.58
C LEU A 11 17.62 3.94 29.14
N TRP A 12 17.32 3.70 27.86
CA TRP A 12 17.23 2.35 27.32
C TRP A 12 18.58 1.63 27.33
N ARG A 13 19.67 2.33 27.00
CA ARG A 13 21.03 1.80 27.01
C ARG A 13 21.56 1.56 28.41
N GLU A 14 21.25 2.40 29.38
CA GLU A 14 21.56 2.30 30.81
C GLU A 14 20.69 1.24 31.45
N GLN A 15 19.41 1.10 31.06
CA GLN A 15 18.61 -0.05 31.43
C GLN A 15 19.23 -1.33 30.88
N ILE A 16 19.72 -1.33 29.64
CA ILE A 16 20.44 -2.47 29.04
C ILE A 16 21.82 -2.67 29.71
N ASP A 17 22.58 -1.63 30.01
CA ASP A 17 23.95 -1.68 30.56
C ASP A 17 23.94 -2.01 32.07
N GLU A 18 22.95 -1.54 32.84
CA GLU A 18 22.66 -2.01 34.21
C GLU A 18 22.33 -3.51 34.21
N LEU A 19 21.72 -4.02 33.14
CA LEU A 19 21.47 -5.45 32.95
C LEU A 19 22.72 -6.23 32.48
N HIS A 20 23.78 -5.54 32.02
CA HIS A 20 25.05 -6.14 31.58
C HIS A 20 26.20 -5.95 32.59
N CYS A 21 25.99 -5.20 33.68
CA CYS A 21 27.06 -4.88 34.62
C CYS A 21 27.49 -6.05 35.53
N ASP A 22 26.77 -7.17 35.51
CA ASP A 22 27.13 -8.38 36.26
C ASP A 22 27.89 -9.45 35.43
N ASP A 23 27.97 -9.34 34.09
CA ASP A 23 28.51 -10.42 33.23
C ASP A 23 29.48 -9.98 32.11
N ALA A 24 30.03 -8.76 32.18
CA ALA A 24 30.85 -8.14 31.13
C ALA A 24 32.22 -8.81 30.80
N THR A 25 32.46 -10.05 31.23
CA THR A 25 33.71 -10.79 30.92
C THR A 25 33.57 -11.66 29.66
N GLU A 26 32.36 -12.02 29.21
CA GLU A 26 32.19 -13.10 28.21
C GLU A 26 31.87 -12.64 26.76
N MET A 27 31.41 -11.40 26.54
CA MET A 27 31.00 -10.95 25.18
C MET A 27 32.13 -10.41 24.27
N LYS A 28 33.36 -10.20 24.79
CA LYS A 28 34.50 -9.79 23.95
C LYS A 28 34.97 -10.89 22.98
N ASP A 29 34.58 -12.14 23.20
CA ASP A 29 35.01 -13.28 22.38
C ASP A 29 34.11 -13.59 21.17
N VAL A 30 32.93 -12.96 21.07
CA VAL A 30 32.04 -13.13 19.92
C VAL A 30 32.41 -12.18 18.77
N GLN A 31 32.93 -10.99 19.08
CA GLN A 31 33.32 -10.00 18.07
C GLN A 31 34.71 -10.26 17.46
N THR A 32 35.58 -11.00 18.15
CA THR A 32 36.92 -11.37 17.66
C THR A 32 36.93 -12.57 16.69
N ASN A 33 35.86 -13.36 16.63
CA ASN A 33 35.77 -14.54 15.76
C ASN A 33 35.22 -14.28 14.34
N LEU A 34 34.85 -13.03 14.01
CA LEU A 34 34.38 -12.63 12.67
C LEU A 34 35.49 -12.06 11.76
N HIS A 35 36.76 -12.10 12.18
CA HIS A 35 37.89 -11.49 11.47
C HIS A 35 39.11 -12.41 11.33
N THR A 36 38.92 -13.62 10.81
CA THR A 36 40.03 -14.38 10.20
C THR A 36 39.54 -15.20 9.01
N SER A 37 39.64 -14.63 7.82
CA SER A 37 39.76 -15.41 6.58
C SER A 37 40.78 -14.70 5.69
N PRO A 38 41.92 -15.34 5.34
CA PRO A 38 42.93 -14.72 4.51
C PRO A 38 42.50 -14.68 3.03
N PRO A 39 43.04 -13.74 2.24
CA PRO A 39 42.73 -13.65 0.81
C PRO A 39 43.34 -14.83 0.06
N VAL A 40 42.49 -15.56 -0.67
CA VAL A 40 42.91 -16.58 -1.63
C VAL A 40 43.39 -15.86 -2.89
N TYR A 41 44.71 -15.85 -3.12
CA TYR A 41 45.30 -15.52 -4.41
C TYR A 41 45.06 -16.68 -5.38
N ALA A 42 44.32 -16.41 -6.47
CA ALA A 42 44.26 -17.31 -7.61
C ALA A 42 45.47 -17.06 -8.51
N THR A 43 46.25 -18.11 -8.74
CA THR A 43 47.36 -18.15 -9.69
C THR A 43 46.86 -18.33 -11.11
N ASP A 44 47.58 -17.70 -12.03
CA ASP A 44 47.48 -17.80 -13.49
C ASP A 44 47.49 -19.25 -14.01
N GLU A 45 46.64 -19.53 -15.00
CA GLU A 45 47.01 -20.39 -16.12
C GLU A 45 46.50 -19.80 -17.44
N ALA A 46 47.43 -19.79 -18.39
CA ALA A 46 47.30 -19.23 -19.72
C ALA A 46 46.60 -20.19 -20.69
N SER A 47 45.83 -19.66 -21.64
CA SER A 47 45.79 -20.17 -23.02
C SER A 47 45.12 -19.20 -24.00
N ASN A 48 45.98 -18.54 -24.77
CA ASN A 48 45.96 -18.38 -26.23
C ASN A 48 44.66 -18.17 -27.04
N THR A 49 44.67 -17.01 -27.72
CA THR A 49 44.32 -16.75 -29.13
C THR A 49 42.89 -16.99 -29.64
N THR A 50 42.22 -15.91 -30.08
CA THR A 50 42.14 -15.54 -31.52
C THR A 50 41.45 -14.18 -31.74
N HIS A 51 41.93 -13.49 -32.77
CA HIS A 51 41.52 -12.18 -33.27
C HIS A 51 40.06 -12.11 -33.76
N SER A 52 39.39 -10.97 -33.54
CA SER A 52 38.47 -10.39 -34.52
C SER A 52 38.32 -8.88 -34.29
N GLU A 53 38.56 -8.14 -35.36
CA GLU A 53 38.59 -6.68 -35.47
C GLU A 53 37.20 -6.05 -35.34
N LEU A 54 37.10 -4.88 -34.68
CA LEU A 54 36.01 -3.92 -34.87
C LEU A 54 36.57 -2.49 -34.95
N PRO A 55 35.96 -1.61 -35.77
CA PRO A 55 36.62 -0.42 -36.28
C PRO A 55 36.54 0.80 -35.35
N SER A 56 37.68 1.49 -35.33
CA SER A 56 37.96 2.86 -34.91
C SER A 56 36.82 3.86 -35.21
N ARG A 57 36.32 4.53 -34.16
CA ARG A 57 35.62 5.82 -34.26
C ARG A 57 36.46 6.92 -33.60
N HIS A 58 36.83 7.91 -34.42
CA HIS A 58 37.56 9.11 -34.06
C HIS A 58 36.93 9.93 -32.91
N PRO A 59 37.74 10.53 -32.02
CA PRO A 59 37.27 11.51 -31.06
C PRO A 59 37.16 12.91 -31.69
N LYS A 60 36.01 13.57 -31.49
CA LYS A 60 35.80 14.99 -31.85
C LYS A 60 36.44 15.90 -30.79
N LYS A 61 37.18 16.89 -31.28
CA LYS A 61 37.88 17.96 -30.53
C LYS A 61 36.95 18.73 -29.57
N PRO A 62 37.47 19.22 -28.42
CA PRO A 62 36.79 20.19 -27.60
C PRO A 62 36.96 21.61 -28.17
N ARG A 63 35.87 22.41 -28.12
CA ARG A 63 35.87 23.85 -28.41
C ARG A 63 36.10 24.62 -27.11
N SER A 64 37.07 25.52 -27.13
CA SER A 64 37.40 26.46 -26.05
C SER A 64 36.31 27.52 -25.85
N PRO A 65 36.21 28.14 -24.65
CA PRO A 65 35.23 29.17 -24.34
C PRO A 65 35.76 30.58 -24.62
N SER A 66 34.89 31.47 -25.11
CA SER A 66 35.14 32.90 -25.20
C SER A 66 34.46 33.64 -24.05
N HIS A 67 35.25 34.47 -23.37
CA HIS A 67 34.86 35.48 -22.40
C HIS A 67 33.75 36.43 -22.91
N THR A 68 32.85 36.86 -22.01
CA THR A 68 32.55 38.30 -21.85
C THR A 68 31.94 38.59 -20.48
N THR A 69 32.51 39.61 -19.87
CA THR A 69 32.21 40.31 -18.63
C THR A 69 30.91 41.11 -18.68
N SER A 70 30.15 41.16 -17.57
CA SER A 70 29.67 42.41 -16.94
C SER A 70 28.77 42.14 -15.74
N SER A 71 29.21 42.57 -14.56
CA SER A 71 28.35 42.84 -13.39
C SER A 71 27.46 44.06 -13.66
N PRO A 72 26.36 44.26 -12.88
CA PRO A 72 26.54 45.16 -11.75
C PRO A 72 25.81 44.74 -10.46
N THR A 73 26.37 45.28 -9.40
CA THR A 73 25.94 45.36 -8.01
C THR A 73 24.54 45.96 -7.84
N SER A 74 23.74 45.41 -6.91
CA SER A 74 22.77 46.20 -6.15
C SER A 74 22.47 45.53 -4.82
N SER A 75 23.01 46.15 -3.77
CA SER A 75 22.68 45.96 -2.37
C SER A 75 21.26 46.44 -2.07
N ARG A 76 20.44 45.64 -1.37
CA ARG A 76 19.36 46.21 -0.54
C ARG A 76 19.06 45.37 0.70
N ALA A 77 19.00 46.10 1.80
CA ALA A 77 18.96 45.65 3.17
C ALA A 77 17.58 45.19 3.67
N HIS A 78 17.64 44.38 4.72
CA HIS A 78 16.72 44.19 5.86
C HIS A 78 15.25 44.65 5.79
N LYS A 79 14.34 43.70 6.03
CA LYS A 79 13.11 43.87 6.84
C LYS A 79 12.60 42.48 7.27
N ARG A 80 12.90 42.02 8.49
CA ARG A 80 12.14 42.15 9.74
C ARG A 80 10.71 41.57 9.68
N VAL A 81 10.58 40.40 10.32
CA VAL A 81 9.48 39.87 11.17
C VAL A 81 8.04 40.02 10.67
N LYS A 82 7.37 38.87 10.52
CA LYS A 82 6.04 38.62 11.10
C LYS A 82 5.82 37.10 11.25
N GLU A 83 5.85 36.66 12.49
CA GLU A 83 5.17 35.44 12.95
C GLU A 83 3.69 35.53 12.58
N ASN A 84 3.12 34.41 12.15
CA ASN A 84 1.67 34.24 12.12
C ASN A 84 1.39 32.76 12.46
N ASP A 85 1.19 32.53 13.75
CA ASP A 85 0.53 31.34 14.27
C ASP A 85 -0.95 31.39 13.87
N HIS A 86 -1.38 30.50 12.99
CA HIS A 86 -2.81 30.20 12.80
C HIS A 86 -3.06 28.71 13.03
N ASN A 87 -3.33 28.43 14.30
CA ASN A 87 -4.01 27.24 14.78
C ASN A 87 -5.40 27.18 14.14
N THR A 88 -5.68 26.18 13.29
CA THR A 88 -7.00 26.02 12.68
C THR A 88 -7.63 24.71 13.17
N THR A 89 -8.43 24.85 14.24
CA THR A 89 -9.42 23.86 14.67
C THR A 89 -10.64 24.00 13.74
N TYR A 90 -10.96 22.95 12.97
CA TYR A 90 -12.24 22.90 12.25
C TYR A 90 -13.23 22.02 13.02
N GLN A 91 -14.17 22.68 13.69
CA GLN A 91 -15.48 22.11 14.03
C GLN A 91 -16.40 22.32 12.83
N THR A 92 -16.97 21.23 12.31
CA THR A 92 -17.98 21.26 11.25
C THR A 92 -19.35 21.48 11.87
N GLN A 93 -19.91 22.69 11.77
CA GLN A 93 -21.34 22.93 12.00
C GLN A 93 -22.08 22.84 10.66
N GLY A 94 -23.17 22.07 10.68
CA GLY A 94 -24.04 21.81 9.54
C GLY A 94 -24.85 23.04 9.13
N ILE A 95 -24.91 23.26 7.82
CA ILE A 95 -25.84 24.19 7.19
C ILE A 95 -26.86 23.32 6.45
N GLU A 96 -28.10 23.33 6.94
CA GLU A 96 -29.28 22.81 6.25
C GLU A 96 -29.63 23.76 5.11
N THR A 97 -29.73 23.23 3.89
CA THR A 97 -30.38 23.92 2.77
C THR A 97 -31.62 23.16 2.36
N ASN A 98 -32.76 23.79 2.61
CA ASN A 98 -34.06 23.47 2.03
C ASN A 98 -34.02 23.75 0.52
N ASP A 99 -34.26 22.74 -0.30
CA ASP A 99 -34.66 22.94 -1.69
C ASP A 99 -36.01 22.27 -1.94
N SER A 100 -36.95 23.09 -2.37
CA SER A 100 -38.35 22.78 -2.64
C SER A 100 -38.48 22.38 -4.10
N GLU A 101 -38.90 21.15 -4.36
CA GLU A 101 -39.33 20.69 -5.69
C GLU A 101 -40.66 21.33 -6.07
N GLN A 102 -40.71 21.97 -7.24
CA GLN A 102 -41.93 22.32 -7.96
C GLN A 102 -41.95 21.53 -9.28
N ASP A 103 -42.89 20.59 -9.37
CA ASP A 103 -43.36 19.98 -10.62
C ASP A 103 -44.19 20.99 -11.43
N PRO A 104 -44.26 20.81 -12.76
CA PRO A 104 -45.48 21.12 -13.47
C PRO A 104 -46.04 19.92 -14.23
N GLU A 105 -47.36 19.93 -14.24
CA GLU A 105 -48.32 18.97 -14.77
C GLU A 105 -48.30 18.74 -16.29
N GLN A 106 -48.63 17.48 -16.62
CA GLN A 106 -49.61 16.99 -17.59
C GLN A 106 -49.59 17.43 -19.07
N SER A 107 -49.52 16.41 -19.94
CA SER A 107 -50.17 16.40 -21.27
C SER A 107 -50.43 14.97 -21.76
N THR A 108 -51.66 14.51 -21.50
CA THR A 108 -52.61 13.86 -22.43
C THR A 108 -52.16 13.00 -23.63
N THR A 109 -52.77 11.79 -23.66
CA THR A 109 -53.32 11.06 -24.82
C THR A 109 -52.38 10.21 -25.68
N SER A 110 -52.53 8.88 -25.59
CA SER A 110 -52.95 8.04 -26.72
C SER A 110 -53.31 6.62 -26.28
N GLN A 111 -54.53 6.25 -26.65
CA GLN A 111 -55.10 4.90 -26.62
C GLN A 111 -54.34 3.98 -27.57
N SER A 112 -54.35 2.66 -27.32
CA SER A 112 -54.78 1.64 -28.29
C SER A 112 -54.26 0.24 -27.95
N LEU A 113 -55.21 -0.65 -27.63
CA LEU A 113 -55.33 -2.04 -28.07
C LEU A 113 -54.19 -3.03 -27.73
N LEU A 114 -54.51 -4.01 -26.86
CA LEU A 114 -54.62 -5.43 -27.24
C LEU A 114 -55.23 -6.22 -26.08
N SER A 115 -56.54 -6.40 -26.15
CA SER A 115 -57.28 -7.43 -25.42
C SER A 115 -57.22 -8.71 -26.27
N MET A 116 -56.48 -9.71 -25.82
CA MET A 116 -56.60 -11.07 -26.35
C MET A 116 -57.35 -11.94 -25.35
N SER A 117 -58.65 -12.03 -25.60
CA SER A 117 -59.57 -13.01 -25.01
C SER A 117 -59.23 -14.41 -25.53
N MET A 118 -58.67 -15.26 -24.66
CA MET A 118 -58.56 -16.70 -24.89
C MET A 118 -59.80 -17.40 -24.35
N SER A 119 -60.77 -17.61 -25.24
CA SER A 119 -61.94 -18.47 -25.02
C SER A 119 -61.53 -19.92 -25.25
N MET A 120 -61.30 -20.68 -24.18
CA MET A 120 -61.10 -22.14 -24.24
C MET A 120 -62.44 -22.85 -24.10
N LEU A 121 -62.80 -23.61 -25.13
CA LEU A 121 -63.98 -24.46 -25.22
C LEU A 121 -63.97 -25.52 -24.11
N ALA A 122 -65.05 -25.56 -23.34
CA ALA A 122 -65.37 -26.70 -22.48
C ALA A 122 -65.86 -27.85 -23.37
N VAL A 123 -65.05 -28.91 -23.47
CA VAL A 123 -65.47 -30.20 -24.01
C VAL A 123 -65.64 -31.14 -22.81
N GLU A 124 -66.89 -31.33 -22.39
CA GLU A 124 -67.29 -32.36 -21.43
C GLU A 124 -67.30 -33.72 -22.12
N THR A 125 -66.23 -34.49 -21.97
CA THR A 125 -66.25 -35.93 -22.22
C THR A 125 -66.32 -36.66 -20.89
N HIS A 126 -67.49 -37.23 -20.60
CA HIS A 126 -67.67 -38.25 -19.58
C HIS A 126 -66.78 -39.46 -19.88
N LEU A 127 -65.84 -39.77 -18.99
CA LEU A 127 -65.16 -41.06 -18.93
C LEU A 127 -65.26 -41.67 -17.52
N PRO A 128 -65.40 -43.01 -17.42
CA PRO A 128 -65.77 -43.66 -16.17
C PRO A 128 -64.60 -43.73 -15.19
N SER A 129 -64.94 -43.44 -13.95
CA SER A 129 -64.17 -43.65 -12.74
C SER A 129 -63.82 -45.12 -12.55
N ARG A 130 -62.55 -45.49 -12.78
CA ARG A 130 -61.78 -46.52 -12.05
C ARG A 130 -60.45 -46.76 -12.76
N ILE A 131 -59.38 -46.22 -12.19
CA ILE A 131 -58.03 -46.79 -11.99
C ILE A 131 -57.25 -45.65 -11.34
N SER A 132 -57.20 -45.66 -10.01
CA SER A 132 -56.43 -44.71 -9.20
C SER A 132 -55.63 -45.50 -8.20
N SER A 133 -54.38 -45.77 -8.55
CA SER A 133 -53.26 -46.04 -7.63
C SER A 133 -52.09 -46.47 -8.49
N LEU A 134 -50.92 -45.85 -8.32
CA LEU A 134 -49.60 -46.18 -8.91
C LEU A 134 -49.11 -45.34 -10.10
N LEU A 135 -49.45 -44.05 -10.17
CA LEU A 135 -48.59 -43.10 -10.88
C LEU A 135 -47.77 -42.29 -9.85
N PRO A 136 -46.44 -42.18 -10.00
CA PRO A 136 -45.61 -41.38 -9.12
C PRO A 136 -46.16 -39.95 -9.14
N ALA A 137 -46.33 -39.37 -7.95
CA ALA A 137 -46.89 -38.03 -7.79
C ALA A 137 -46.18 -37.07 -8.74
N THR A 138 -46.91 -36.61 -9.76
CA THR A 138 -46.41 -35.60 -10.68
C THR A 138 -45.97 -34.41 -9.83
N PRO A 139 -44.73 -33.92 -9.98
CA PRO A 139 -44.26 -32.80 -9.18
C PRO A 139 -45.25 -31.65 -9.36
N ARG A 140 -45.95 -31.30 -8.28
CA ARG A 140 -46.93 -30.21 -8.30
C ARG A 140 -46.15 -28.94 -8.63
N LEU A 141 -46.45 -28.34 -9.77
CA LEU A 141 -45.98 -27.00 -10.13
C LEU A 141 -46.49 -26.03 -9.07
N PHE A 142 -45.62 -25.64 -8.14
CA PHE A 142 -45.89 -24.57 -7.20
C PHE A 142 -45.79 -23.24 -7.95
N LEU A 143 -46.93 -22.76 -8.43
CA LEU A 143 -47.03 -21.42 -9.01
C LEU A 143 -47.04 -20.40 -7.87
N PRO A 144 -46.21 -19.35 -7.93
CA PRO A 144 -46.25 -18.28 -6.94
C PRO A 144 -47.61 -17.58 -6.95
N SER A 145 -48.04 -17.07 -5.81
CA SER A 145 -49.25 -16.25 -5.76
C SER A 145 -49.05 -14.94 -6.53
N GLN A 146 -50.14 -14.35 -7.02
CA GLN A 146 -50.11 -13.05 -7.70
C GLN A 146 -49.39 -11.98 -6.86
N GLN A 147 -49.61 -11.98 -5.54
CA GLN A 147 -48.96 -11.05 -4.62
C GLN A 147 -47.44 -11.27 -4.53
N GLN A 148 -46.97 -12.53 -4.58
CA GLN A 148 -45.53 -12.84 -4.61
C GLN A 148 -44.89 -12.36 -5.92
N LEU A 149 -45.61 -12.51 -7.04
CA LEU A 149 -45.14 -12.05 -8.35
C LEU A 149 -45.09 -10.52 -8.42
N GLU A 150 -46.13 -9.82 -7.96
CA GLU A 150 -46.18 -8.36 -7.89
C GLU A 150 -45.08 -7.79 -6.97
N ALA A 151 -44.85 -8.42 -5.81
CA ALA A 151 -43.76 -8.04 -4.91
C ALA A 151 -42.38 -8.22 -5.57
N ALA A 152 -42.16 -9.33 -6.28
CA ALA A 152 -40.92 -9.58 -7.00
C ALA A 152 -40.70 -8.56 -8.14
N MET A 153 -41.74 -8.25 -8.93
CA MET A 153 -41.67 -7.27 -10.01
C MET A 153 -41.42 -5.85 -9.47
N LYS A 154 -42.04 -5.47 -8.35
CA LYS A 154 -41.79 -4.18 -7.68
C LYS A 154 -40.36 -4.10 -7.15
N ALA A 155 -39.83 -5.19 -6.59
CA ALA A 155 -38.43 -5.27 -6.17
C ALA A 155 -37.45 -5.12 -7.35
N GLN A 156 -37.80 -5.66 -8.52
CA GLN A 156 -37.04 -5.50 -9.77
C GLN A 156 -37.05 -4.07 -10.32
N GLY A 157 -38.04 -3.24 -10.00
CA GLY A 157 -38.03 -1.80 -10.35
C GLY A 157 -36.82 -1.05 -9.78
N SER A 158 -36.20 -1.57 -8.71
CA SER A 158 -34.97 -1.02 -8.11
C SER A 158 -33.69 -1.41 -8.84
N ILE A 159 -33.73 -2.39 -9.76
CA ILE A 159 -32.52 -2.94 -10.40
C ILE A 159 -31.80 -1.88 -11.25
N ARG A 160 -32.53 -0.94 -11.85
CA ARG A 160 -31.95 0.19 -12.58
C ARG A 160 -31.18 1.15 -11.66
N LYS A 161 -31.61 1.29 -10.40
CA LYS A 161 -30.84 2.05 -9.40
C LYS A 161 -29.54 1.33 -9.03
N GLN A 162 -29.55 0.00 -9.04
CA GLN A 162 -28.37 -0.83 -8.81
C GLN A 162 -27.39 -0.81 -10.00
N ALA A 163 -27.87 -0.67 -11.24
CA ALA A 163 -26.99 -0.57 -12.42
C ALA A 163 -25.97 0.57 -12.29
N SER A 164 -26.37 1.71 -11.72
CA SER A 164 -25.45 2.82 -11.45
C SER A 164 -24.36 2.46 -10.44
N ALA A 165 -24.62 1.55 -9.48
CA ALA A 165 -23.63 1.07 -8.53
C ALA A 165 -22.71 0.00 -9.15
N VAL A 166 -23.25 -0.86 -10.02
CA VAL A 166 -22.48 -1.88 -10.76
C VAL A 166 -21.54 -1.22 -11.77
N CYS A 167 -22.01 -0.21 -12.51
CA CYS A 167 -21.18 0.52 -13.48
C CYS A 167 -20.14 1.47 -12.84
N LYS A 168 -20.18 1.71 -11.52
CA LYS A 168 -19.16 2.53 -10.85
C LYS A 168 -17.81 1.84 -10.74
N TYR A 169 -17.81 0.51 -10.72
CA TYR A 169 -16.58 -0.26 -10.63
C TYR A 169 -16.05 -0.52 -12.04
N ASN A 170 -14.84 -0.04 -12.29
CA ASN A 170 -14.05 -0.56 -13.39
C ASN A 170 -13.51 -1.90 -12.93
N SER A 171 -14.16 -2.98 -13.36
CA SER A 171 -13.66 -4.34 -13.14
C SER A 171 -12.78 -4.72 -14.32
N ASN A 172 -11.49 -4.89 -14.06
CA ASN A 172 -10.50 -5.32 -15.06
C ASN A 172 -9.72 -6.52 -14.53
N THR A 173 -9.11 -7.29 -15.42
CA THR A 173 -8.19 -8.37 -15.05
C THR A 173 -6.78 -7.80 -14.89
N PHE A 174 -6.11 -8.18 -13.81
CA PHE A 174 -4.76 -7.73 -13.45
C PHE A 174 -3.85 -8.93 -13.21
N ARG A 175 -2.58 -8.77 -13.56
CA ARG A 175 -1.47 -9.53 -12.98
C ARG A 175 -1.17 -8.94 -11.61
N VAL A 176 -1.29 -9.75 -10.57
CA VAL A 176 -1.06 -9.34 -9.19
C VAL A 176 0.22 -9.98 -8.66
N TYR A 177 1.21 -9.15 -8.37
CA TYR A 177 2.51 -9.54 -7.83
C TYR A 177 2.55 -9.26 -6.34
N GLN A 178 2.54 -10.30 -5.51
CA GLN A 178 2.57 -10.14 -4.06
C GLN A 178 3.90 -9.54 -3.59
N ILE A 179 3.84 -8.58 -2.66
CA ILE A 179 5.01 -8.08 -1.95
C ILE A 179 5.23 -9.00 -0.75
N ARG A 180 6.17 -9.93 -0.89
CA ARG A 180 6.45 -10.93 0.14
C ARG A 180 7.28 -10.34 1.28
N SER A 181 7.09 -10.88 2.48
CA SER A 181 8.06 -10.68 3.56
C SER A 181 9.25 -11.61 3.31
N VAL A 182 10.46 -11.05 3.23
CA VAL A 182 11.70 -11.83 3.15
C VAL A 182 12.59 -11.49 4.35
N LYS A 183 13.58 -12.33 4.63
CA LYS A 183 14.56 -12.00 5.68
C LYS A 183 15.45 -10.88 5.19
N PHE A 184 15.97 -10.09 6.14
CA PHE A 184 16.86 -8.98 5.82
C PHE A 184 18.12 -9.44 5.06
N GLN A 185 18.62 -10.65 5.29
CA GLN A 185 19.77 -11.18 4.53
C GLN A 185 19.43 -11.47 3.06
N ASP A 186 18.17 -11.84 2.79
CA ASP A 186 17.73 -12.23 1.45
C ASP A 186 17.47 -11.01 0.56
N ILE A 187 17.10 -9.85 1.13
CA ILE A 187 16.82 -8.64 0.35
C ILE A 187 18.06 -8.10 -0.38
N ILE A 188 19.25 -8.38 0.15
CA ILE A 188 20.53 -7.94 -0.41
C ILE A 188 20.81 -8.66 -1.74
N THR A 189 20.42 -9.94 -1.83
CA THR A 189 20.65 -10.79 -3.00
C THR A 189 19.42 -10.91 -3.90
N THR A 190 18.23 -10.63 -3.36
CA THR A 190 16.94 -10.83 -4.02
C THR A 190 16.15 -9.52 -4.03
N PRO A 191 16.45 -8.60 -4.97
CA PRO A 191 15.68 -7.38 -5.13
C PRO A 191 14.22 -7.71 -5.51
N LEU A 192 13.32 -6.75 -5.30
CA LEU A 192 11.96 -6.86 -5.81
C LEU A 192 11.99 -6.94 -7.34
N ASP A 193 11.65 -8.10 -7.90
CA ASP A 193 11.62 -8.32 -9.34
C ASP A 193 10.23 -8.79 -9.79
N VAL A 194 9.42 -7.86 -10.29
CA VAL A 194 8.10 -8.16 -10.84
C VAL A 194 8.15 -8.81 -12.23
N THR A 195 9.31 -8.88 -12.89
CA THR A 195 9.42 -9.45 -14.23
C THR A 195 9.56 -10.97 -14.21
N SER A 196 10.28 -11.50 -13.21
CA SER A 196 10.48 -12.93 -13.02
C SER A 196 9.62 -13.54 -11.91
N SER A 197 9.03 -12.70 -11.04
CA SER A 197 8.18 -13.19 -9.95
C SER A 197 6.89 -13.84 -10.47
N PRO A 198 6.43 -14.92 -9.81
CA PRO A 198 5.11 -15.46 -10.08
C PRO A 198 4.03 -14.43 -9.76
N PHE A 199 2.95 -14.46 -10.55
CA PHE A 199 1.79 -13.58 -10.36
C PHE A 199 0.49 -14.38 -10.41
N ASP A 200 -0.54 -13.82 -9.80
CA ASP A 200 -1.90 -14.33 -9.88
C ASP A 200 -2.72 -13.47 -10.86
N LEU A 201 -3.55 -14.10 -11.68
CA LEU A 201 -4.54 -13.39 -12.51
C LEU A 201 -5.81 -13.16 -11.69
N VAL A 202 -6.12 -11.90 -11.42
CA VAL A 202 -7.21 -11.52 -10.52
C VAL A 202 -8.07 -10.45 -11.19
N SER A 203 -9.39 -10.62 -11.12
CA SER A 203 -10.31 -9.56 -11.50
C SER A 203 -10.47 -8.61 -10.30
N ILE A 204 -10.17 -7.33 -10.50
CA ILE A 204 -10.21 -6.32 -9.44
C ILE A 204 -11.23 -5.26 -9.81
N SER A 205 -12.18 -5.03 -8.90
CA SER A 205 -13.14 -3.94 -8.98
C SER A 205 -12.66 -2.77 -8.10
N ILE A 206 -12.39 -1.61 -8.71
CA ILE A 206 -11.92 -0.40 -8.01
C ILE A 206 -12.94 0.72 -8.18
N ASP A 207 -13.43 1.28 -7.07
CA ASP A 207 -14.25 2.51 -7.12
C ASP A 207 -13.33 3.73 -7.12
N SER A 208 -12.97 4.19 -8.32
CA SER A 208 -12.05 5.32 -8.50
C SER A 208 -12.70 6.70 -8.33
N ASN A 209 -13.97 6.76 -7.92
CA ASN A 209 -14.68 8.01 -7.69
C ASN A 209 -14.01 8.82 -6.58
N ALA A 210 -13.78 10.11 -6.80
CA ALA A 210 -13.19 10.99 -5.80
C ALA A 210 -13.98 11.05 -4.48
N LYS A 211 -15.30 10.80 -4.52
CA LYS A 211 -16.17 10.74 -3.33
C LYS A 211 -16.04 9.41 -2.56
N SER A 212 -15.55 8.37 -3.21
CA SER A 212 -15.34 7.03 -2.62
C SER A 212 -13.93 6.85 -2.08
N MET A 213 -13.06 7.86 -2.23
CA MET A 213 -11.70 7.83 -1.70
C MET A 213 -11.69 7.56 -0.20
N ILE A 214 -10.79 6.67 0.23
CA ILE A 214 -10.55 6.40 1.64
C ILE A 214 -9.56 7.46 2.14
N GLY A 215 -10.10 8.40 2.93
CA GLY A 215 -9.35 9.55 3.41
C GLY A 215 -9.11 10.62 2.34
N THR A 216 -8.37 11.67 2.72
CA THR A 216 -7.96 12.72 1.78
C THR A 216 -6.87 12.22 0.84
N ALA A 217 -6.77 12.83 -0.36
CA ALA A 217 -5.62 12.60 -1.22
C ALA A 217 -4.33 12.93 -0.48
N GLY A 218 -3.36 12.02 -0.48
CA GLY A 218 -2.02 12.29 0.02
C GLY A 218 -1.28 13.27 -0.89
N SER A 219 0.02 13.46 -0.63
CA SER A 219 0.84 14.37 -1.44
C SER A 219 0.99 13.90 -2.89
N PHE A 220 1.08 12.57 -3.10
CA PHE A 220 1.35 11.96 -4.41
C PHE A 220 0.54 10.67 -4.68
N LYS A 221 -0.34 10.24 -3.77
CA LYS A 221 -1.19 9.04 -3.93
C LYS A 221 -2.65 9.30 -3.56
N THR A 222 -3.57 8.66 -4.27
CA THR A 222 -4.98 8.54 -3.87
C THR A 222 -5.25 7.10 -3.43
N CYS A 223 -6.08 6.91 -2.41
CA CYS A 223 -6.47 5.61 -1.88
C CYS A 223 -7.96 5.36 -2.17
N HIS A 224 -8.29 4.21 -2.75
CA HIS A 224 -9.65 3.86 -3.16
C HIS A 224 -10.00 2.45 -2.67
N PRO A 225 -11.27 2.15 -2.34
CA PRO A 225 -11.68 0.80 -2.00
C PRO A 225 -11.53 -0.12 -3.23
N ALA A 226 -11.11 -1.34 -2.99
CA ALA A 226 -10.96 -2.37 -4.01
C ALA A 226 -11.53 -3.70 -3.54
N LEU A 227 -12.12 -4.45 -4.48
CA LEU A 227 -12.62 -5.81 -4.27
C LEU A 227 -11.84 -6.76 -5.19
N LEU A 228 -11.25 -7.79 -4.59
CA LEU A 228 -10.54 -8.84 -5.31
C LEU A 228 -11.50 -9.99 -5.60
N HIS A 229 -11.73 -10.28 -6.88
CA HIS A 229 -12.49 -11.45 -7.33
C HIS A 229 -11.49 -12.54 -7.71
N THR A 230 -11.15 -13.38 -6.74
CA THR A 230 -10.27 -14.53 -6.97
C THR A 230 -11.01 -15.50 -7.87
N THR A 231 -10.56 -15.61 -9.12
CA THR A 231 -11.08 -16.65 -10.01
C THR A 231 -10.35 -17.92 -9.62
N SER A 232 -10.99 -18.78 -8.83
CA SER A 232 -10.43 -20.05 -8.34
C SER A 232 -10.10 -20.98 -9.51
N LEU A 233 -8.98 -20.75 -10.20
CA LEU A 233 -8.58 -21.52 -11.38
C LEU A 233 -7.27 -22.29 -11.19
N SER A 234 -6.54 -22.09 -10.08
CA SER A 234 -5.40 -22.96 -9.75
C SER A 234 -5.87 -24.18 -8.95
N ALA A 235 -6.34 -25.20 -9.68
CA ALA A 235 -6.73 -26.51 -9.16
C ALA A 235 -5.53 -27.43 -8.85
N THR A 236 -4.33 -26.88 -8.67
CA THR A 236 -3.18 -27.63 -8.15
C THR A 236 -3.07 -27.36 -6.65
N PRO A 237 -3.54 -28.28 -5.78
CA PRO A 237 -3.32 -28.19 -4.34
C PRO A 237 -1.83 -28.42 -4.06
N GLY A 238 -1.04 -27.36 -4.21
CA GLY A 238 0.30 -27.31 -3.64
C GLY A 238 0.21 -27.32 -2.12
N PRO A 239 1.26 -27.79 -1.40
CA PRO A 239 1.27 -27.79 0.05
C PRO A 239 0.97 -26.38 0.57
N SER A 240 -0.18 -26.27 1.21
CA SER A 240 -0.75 -25.04 1.77
C SER A 240 0.14 -24.55 2.89
N THR A 241 1.24 -23.89 2.52
CA THR A 241 2.00 -23.12 3.48
C THR A 241 1.13 -21.90 3.76
N SER A 242 0.67 -21.76 5.00
CA SER A 242 -0.22 -20.70 5.50
C SER A 242 0.43 -19.32 5.43
N GLN A 243 0.89 -18.92 4.25
CA GLN A 243 1.55 -17.66 4.04
C GLN A 243 0.45 -16.60 3.95
N SER A 244 0.46 -15.70 4.93
CA SER A 244 -0.50 -14.62 4.96
C SER A 244 -0.32 -13.75 3.72
N SER A 245 -1.42 -13.47 3.02
CA SER A 245 -1.41 -12.87 1.68
C SER A 245 -2.47 -11.77 1.58
N ILE A 246 -2.27 -10.83 0.65
CA ILE A 246 -3.29 -9.84 0.28
C ILE A 246 -4.63 -10.50 -0.09
N PHE A 247 -4.62 -11.73 -0.61
CA PHE A 247 -5.83 -12.48 -0.96
C PHE A 247 -6.62 -12.99 0.24
N THR A 248 -5.99 -13.00 1.42
CA THR A 248 -6.65 -13.33 2.70
C THR A 248 -7.16 -12.09 3.42
N ALA A 249 -6.84 -10.88 2.94
CA ALA A 249 -7.30 -9.64 3.55
C ALA A 249 -8.82 -9.46 3.35
N MET A 250 -9.52 -9.15 4.44
CA MET A 250 -10.99 -8.96 4.41
C MET A 250 -11.40 -7.78 3.53
N HIS A 251 -10.66 -6.69 3.60
CA HIS A 251 -10.88 -5.48 2.82
C HIS A 251 -9.55 -5.04 2.22
N VAL A 252 -9.59 -4.59 0.96
CA VAL A 252 -8.40 -4.15 0.20
C VAL A 252 -8.61 -2.73 -0.28
N VAL A 253 -7.52 -1.98 -0.38
CA VAL A 253 -7.48 -0.67 -1.01
C VAL A 253 -6.53 -0.67 -2.19
N ALA A 254 -6.85 0.10 -3.21
CA ALA A 254 -6.00 0.37 -4.36
C ALA A 254 -5.47 1.80 -4.28
N LYS A 255 -4.16 1.92 -4.10
CA LYS A 255 -3.45 3.20 -4.12
C LYS A 255 -2.93 3.48 -5.53
N ARG A 256 -3.16 4.70 -6.00
CA ARG A 256 -2.74 5.16 -7.33
C ARG A 256 -1.94 6.46 -7.22
N VAL A 257 -0.76 6.49 -7.82
CA VAL A 257 0.12 7.66 -7.85
C VAL A 257 -0.44 8.78 -8.74
N PHE A 258 -0.03 10.02 -8.46
CA PHE A 258 -0.35 11.20 -9.26
C PHE A 258 0.71 12.28 -9.07
N PHE A 259 0.71 13.30 -9.92
CA PHE A 259 1.48 14.53 -9.72
C PHE A 259 0.60 15.78 -9.77
N ARG A 260 1.12 16.91 -9.29
CA ARG A 260 0.49 18.22 -9.41
C ARG A 260 1.41 19.12 -10.22
N LYS A 261 0.86 19.82 -11.22
CA LYS A 261 1.60 20.89 -11.90
C LYS A 261 1.80 22.07 -10.94
N ARG A 262 2.94 22.77 -11.08
CA ARG A 262 3.26 23.95 -10.25
C ARG A 262 2.49 25.21 -10.68
N ASP A 263 1.72 25.14 -11.76
CA ASP A 263 1.12 26.29 -12.45
C ASP A 263 -0.10 26.91 -11.74
N GLY A 264 -0.15 26.87 -10.41
CA GLY A 264 -1.24 27.43 -9.58
C GLY A 264 -2.56 26.64 -9.62
N ASN A 265 -2.85 25.93 -10.70
CA ASN A 265 -3.95 24.96 -10.78
C ASN A 265 -3.50 23.64 -10.15
N SER A 266 -3.67 23.50 -8.84
CA SER A 266 -3.32 22.30 -8.04
C SER A 266 -4.15 21.05 -8.36
N LYS A 267 -4.68 20.92 -9.59
CA LYS A 267 -5.39 19.73 -10.06
C LYS A 267 -4.42 18.56 -10.15
N ARG A 268 -4.87 17.40 -9.66
CA ARG A 268 -4.16 16.13 -9.75
C ARG A 268 -4.11 15.69 -11.20
N GLN A 269 -2.93 15.32 -11.68
CA GLN A 269 -2.70 14.83 -13.03
C GLN A 269 -2.15 13.41 -13.00
N ARG A 270 -2.45 12.66 -14.05
CA ARG A 270 -2.01 11.28 -14.22
C ARG A 270 -0.68 11.26 -14.96
N PHE A 271 0.20 10.40 -14.49
CA PHE A 271 1.43 10.05 -15.18
C PHE A 271 1.11 9.30 -16.49
N SER A 272 2.10 9.19 -17.37
CA SER A 272 2.05 8.21 -18.46
C SER A 272 1.96 6.79 -17.86
N LYS A 273 1.53 5.78 -18.63
CA LYS A 273 1.42 4.39 -18.13
C LYS A 273 2.76 3.85 -17.61
N GLU A 274 3.84 4.13 -18.35
CA GLU A 274 5.20 3.70 -17.99
C GLU A 274 5.70 4.41 -16.73
N ASP A 275 5.53 5.74 -16.65
CA ASP A 275 5.90 6.51 -15.45
C ASP A 275 5.05 6.08 -14.24
N GLU A 276 3.74 5.90 -14.40
CA GLU A 276 2.82 5.47 -13.34
C GLU A 276 3.22 4.10 -12.79
N LEU A 277 3.58 3.15 -13.67
CA LEU A 277 4.08 1.85 -13.26
C LEU A 277 5.41 1.96 -12.52
N GLY A 278 6.40 2.66 -13.09
CA GLY A 278 7.70 2.84 -12.44
C GLY A 278 7.58 3.44 -11.04
N ARG A 279 6.74 4.48 -10.88
CA ARG A 279 6.44 5.08 -9.58
C ARG A 279 5.70 4.14 -8.62
N THR A 280 4.81 3.30 -9.12
CA THR A 280 4.10 2.31 -8.30
C THR A 280 5.08 1.23 -7.81
N LEU A 281 6.04 0.83 -8.65
CA LEU A 281 7.10 -0.10 -8.30
C LEU A 281 8.08 0.48 -7.27
N ASP A 282 8.42 1.77 -7.35
CA ASP A 282 9.22 2.46 -6.31
C ASP A 282 8.54 2.31 -4.93
N GLU A 283 7.23 2.58 -4.87
CA GLU A 283 6.45 2.49 -3.63
C GLU A 283 6.29 1.05 -3.13
N ALA A 284 6.13 0.09 -4.04
CA ALA A 284 6.12 -1.34 -3.72
C ALA A 284 7.47 -1.79 -3.13
N ASN A 285 8.57 -1.33 -3.71
CA ASN A 285 9.91 -1.62 -3.24
C ASN A 285 10.14 -1.01 -1.84
N CYS A 286 9.67 0.21 -1.58
CA CYS A 286 9.65 0.78 -0.23
C CYS A 286 8.99 -0.15 0.79
N LEU A 287 7.81 -0.70 0.45
CA LEU A 287 7.09 -1.59 1.35
C LEU A 287 7.80 -2.94 1.52
N TYR A 288 8.43 -3.45 0.47
CA TYR A 288 9.27 -4.65 0.51
C TYR A 288 10.48 -4.48 1.45
N TRP A 289 11.17 -3.34 1.41
CA TRP A 289 12.22 -3.01 2.38
C TRP A 289 11.66 -2.85 3.80
N ALA A 290 10.49 -2.22 3.93
CA ALA A 290 9.88 -1.97 5.23
C ALA A 290 9.49 -3.27 5.97
N THR A 291 8.95 -4.27 5.27
CA THR A 291 8.65 -5.58 5.87
C THR A 291 9.93 -6.23 6.41
N CYS A 292 11.02 -6.20 5.64
CA CYS A 292 12.30 -6.80 6.03
C CYS A 292 12.94 -6.10 7.24
N LEU A 293 12.97 -4.77 7.23
CA LEU A 293 13.55 -3.97 8.31
C LEU A 293 12.74 -4.07 9.61
N MET A 294 11.41 -4.21 9.54
CA MET A 294 10.62 -4.50 10.73
C MET A 294 10.83 -5.93 11.22
N SER A 295 10.98 -6.91 10.32
CA SER A 295 11.33 -8.28 10.71
C SER A 295 12.68 -8.34 11.43
N LEU A 296 13.68 -7.58 10.97
CA LEU A 296 14.98 -7.46 11.62
C LEU A 296 14.84 -6.98 13.07
N ILE A 297 13.97 -6.00 13.32
CA ILE A 297 13.71 -5.48 14.66
C ILE A 297 13.09 -6.53 15.58
N TYR A 298 12.12 -7.30 15.10
CA TYR A 298 11.53 -8.33 15.96
C TYR A 298 12.47 -9.50 16.22
N ILE A 299 13.32 -9.88 15.26
CA ILE A 299 14.39 -10.86 15.52
C ILE A 299 15.28 -10.36 16.66
N PHE A 300 15.77 -9.12 16.56
CA PHE A 300 16.59 -8.50 17.60
C PHE A 300 15.88 -8.47 18.96
N VAL A 301 14.62 -8.01 19.00
CA VAL A 301 13.83 -7.96 20.24
C VAL A 301 13.64 -9.35 20.83
N ASP A 302 13.29 -10.35 20.01
CA ASP A 302 13.02 -11.71 20.49
C ASP A 302 14.29 -12.38 21.02
N GLU A 303 15.45 -12.14 20.40
CA GLU A 303 16.74 -12.58 20.92
C GLU A 303 17.05 -11.94 22.29
N MET A 304 16.86 -10.62 22.42
CA MET A 304 17.06 -9.90 23.70
C MET A 304 16.09 -10.34 24.81
N LEU A 305 14.88 -10.81 24.46
CA LEU A 305 13.95 -11.38 25.41
C LEU A 305 14.36 -12.79 25.85
N GLN A 306 14.93 -13.59 24.93
CA GLN A 306 15.37 -14.95 25.21
C GLN A 306 16.60 -15.02 26.12
N THR A 307 17.49 -14.03 26.06
CA THR A 307 18.66 -13.93 26.94
C THR A 307 18.29 -13.65 28.41
N GLN A 308 17.01 -13.50 28.74
CA GLN A 308 16.48 -13.13 30.07
C GLN A 308 17.03 -11.81 30.63
N THR A 309 17.73 -11.04 29.80
CA THR A 309 18.17 -9.68 30.12
C THR A 309 16.95 -8.81 30.42
N VAL A 310 15.81 -9.07 29.77
CA VAL A 310 14.59 -8.29 29.94
C VAL A 310 13.54 -9.05 30.76
N LYS A 311 12.93 -8.38 31.73
CA LYS A 311 11.82 -8.94 32.53
C LYS A 311 10.61 -9.29 31.65
N GLN A 312 10.00 -10.45 31.89
CA GLN A 312 8.81 -10.92 31.15
C GLN A 312 7.63 -9.93 31.15
N THR A 313 7.51 -9.09 32.18
CA THR A 313 6.49 -8.04 32.23
C THR A 313 6.66 -7.02 31.11
N VAL A 314 7.91 -6.67 30.76
CA VAL A 314 8.23 -5.77 29.66
C VAL A 314 7.90 -6.43 28.33
N ALA A 315 8.19 -7.73 28.18
CA ALA A 315 7.91 -8.49 26.94
C ALA A 315 6.43 -8.39 26.51
N ASN A 316 5.51 -8.41 27.48
CA ASN A 316 4.07 -8.32 27.22
C ASN A 316 3.61 -6.90 26.82
N GLU A 317 4.43 -5.88 27.08
CA GLU A 317 4.14 -4.49 26.73
C GLU A 317 4.71 -4.08 25.36
N ILE A 318 5.62 -4.87 24.78
CA ILE A 318 6.24 -4.55 23.49
C ILE A 318 5.19 -4.63 22.38
N PRO A 319 4.92 -3.53 21.65
CA PRO A 319 4.01 -3.56 20.52
C PRO A 319 4.46 -4.57 19.46
N ARG A 320 3.54 -5.43 19.02
CA ARG A 320 3.73 -6.35 17.87
C ARG A 320 2.95 -5.83 16.68
N LEU A 321 3.65 -5.08 15.86
CA LEU A 321 3.18 -4.39 14.66
C LEU A 321 3.68 -5.11 13.40
N ARG A 322 2.92 -5.04 12.31
CA ARG A 322 3.36 -5.51 10.99
C ARG A 322 3.03 -4.50 9.90
N LEU A 323 3.77 -4.56 8.80
CA LEU A 323 3.38 -3.84 7.59
C LEU A 323 2.15 -4.52 6.98
N VAL A 324 1.33 -3.72 6.32
CA VAL A 324 0.18 -4.20 5.56
C VAL A 324 0.57 -5.26 4.53
N TYR A 325 -0.24 -6.31 4.40
CA TYR A 325 -0.14 -7.17 3.22
C TYR A 325 -0.38 -6.33 1.97
N ALA A 326 0.40 -6.57 0.93
CA ALA A 326 0.36 -5.74 -0.24
C ALA A 326 0.77 -6.49 -1.51
N ALA A 327 0.42 -5.90 -2.65
CA ALA A 327 0.76 -6.40 -3.97
C ALA A 327 0.76 -5.26 -5.00
N VAL A 328 1.42 -5.50 -6.13
CA VAL A 328 1.34 -4.63 -7.31
C VAL A 328 0.35 -5.25 -8.29
N ALA A 329 -0.67 -4.47 -8.68
CA ALA A 329 -1.62 -4.85 -9.73
C ALA A 329 -1.28 -4.13 -11.03
N ILE A 330 -0.98 -4.90 -12.08
CA ILE A 330 -0.69 -4.43 -13.43
C ILE A 330 -1.80 -4.91 -14.37
N PRO A 331 -2.47 -4.04 -15.15
CA PRO A 331 -3.51 -4.46 -16.08
C PRO A 331 -3.01 -5.54 -17.04
N GLU A 332 -3.77 -6.62 -17.20
CA GLU A 332 -3.43 -7.72 -18.13
C GLU A 332 -3.47 -7.22 -19.58
N ASP A 333 -4.52 -6.48 -19.92
CA ASP A 333 -4.70 -5.94 -21.26
C ASP A 333 -3.80 -4.72 -21.46
N VAL A 334 -2.75 -4.91 -22.26
CA VAL A 334 -1.81 -3.83 -22.61
C VAL A 334 -2.52 -2.74 -23.42
N SER A 335 -3.58 -3.09 -24.16
CA SER A 335 -4.35 -2.20 -25.01
C SER A 335 -5.36 -1.32 -24.26
N ASP A 336 -5.65 -1.65 -23.00
CA ASP A 336 -6.47 -0.80 -22.13
C ASP A 336 -5.73 0.51 -21.84
N ARG A 337 -6.12 1.56 -22.58
CA ARG A 337 -5.58 2.92 -22.44
C ARG A 337 -5.97 3.57 -21.11
N ALA A 338 -7.03 3.10 -20.47
CA ALA A 338 -7.46 3.56 -19.15
C ALA A 338 -6.83 2.76 -18.00
N GLY A 339 -6.23 1.62 -18.33
CA GLY A 339 -5.57 0.71 -17.40
C GLY A 339 -4.44 1.41 -16.65
N ALA A 340 -4.48 1.32 -15.33
CA ALA A 340 -3.51 1.93 -14.42
C ALA A 340 -2.86 0.85 -13.55
N ALA A 341 -1.60 1.07 -13.19
CA ALA A 341 -0.96 0.29 -12.15
C ALA A 341 -1.47 0.75 -10.77
N TYR A 342 -1.65 -0.21 -9.86
CA TYR A 342 -2.07 0.06 -8.49
C TYR A 342 -1.17 -0.65 -7.48
N LEU A 343 -0.90 0.02 -6.37
CA LEU A 343 -0.40 -0.63 -5.16
C LEU A 343 -1.61 -1.06 -4.33
N LEU A 344 -1.84 -2.36 -4.26
CA LEU A 344 -2.89 -2.97 -3.43
C LEU A 344 -2.36 -3.13 -2.01
N GLU A 345 -3.18 -2.79 -1.02
CA GLU A 345 -2.86 -3.01 0.40
C GLU A 345 -4.08 -3.53 1.15
N GLU A 346 -3.86 -4.30 2.22
CA GLU A 346 -4.93 -4.56 3.18
C GLU A 346 -5.42 -3.22 3.76
N ARG A 347 -6.73 -3.11 3.91
CA ARG A 347 -7.33 -1.90 4.45
C ARG A 347 -7.09 -1.85 5.96
N ILE A 348 -6.48 -0.76 6.39
CA ILE A 348 -6.37 -0.43 7.81
C ILE A 348 -7.72 0.14 8.28
N GLU A 349 -8.33 -0.49 9.29
CA GLU A 349 -9.55 0.00 9.92
C GLU A 349 -9.25 0.85 11.17
N GLY A 350 -10.20 1.72 11.52
CA GLY A 350 -10.09 2.61 12.67
C GLY A 350 -9.35 3.92 12.40
N LYS A 351 -8.83 4.53 13.47
CA LYS A 351 -8.19 5.85 13.41
C LYS A 351 -6.78 5.71 12.82
N PHE A 352 -6.59 6.29 11.64
CA PHE A 352 -5.27 6.36 11.01
C PHE A 352 -4.40 7.39 11.73
N ILE A 353 -3.25 6.96 12.24
CA ILE A 353 -2.33 7.72 13.09
C ILE A 353 -0.98 7.82 12.40
N LYS A 354 -0.40 9.01 12.41
CA LYS A 354 1.00 9.23 12.04
C LYS A 354 1.85 9.22 13.31
N TYR A 355 2.57 8.13 13.53
CA TYR A 355 3.35 7.92 14.74
C TYR A 355 4.66 8.72 14.73
N ILE A 356 5.36 8.71 13.60
CA ILE A 356 6.63 9.43 13.42
C ILE A 356 6.57 10.22 12.12
N ASN A 357 7.05 11.47 12.14
CA ASN A 357 7.11 12.30 10.95
C ASN A 357 8.43 12.07 10.20
N ASN A 358 8.44 12.22 8.88
CA ASN A 358 9.66 12.00 8.07
C ASN A 358 10.81 12.97 8.38
N ASN A 359 10.51 14.10 9.03
CA ASN A 359 11.47 15.11 9.47
C ASN A 359 11.78 15.06 10.98
N SER A 360 11.39 13.98 11.67
CA SER A 360 11.54 13.84 13.12
C SER A 360 11.95 12.42 13.47
N ALA A 361 12.89 12.28 14.42
CA ALA A 361 13.18 11.00 15.08
C ALA A 361 12.40 10.82 16.40
N ALA A 362 11.54 11.79 16.76
CA ALA A 362 10.65 11.71 17.92
C ALA A 362 9.23 11.31 17.52
N PRO A 363 8.46 10.69 18.45
CA PRO A 363 7.04 10.44 18.24
C PRO A 363 6.27 11.74 18.02
N ALA A 364 5.13 11.65 17.34
CA ALA A 364 4.25 12.80 17.18
C ALA A 364 3.75 13.30 18.55
N HIS A 365 3.79 14.61 18.77
CA HIS A 365 3.51 15.25 20.07
C HIS A 365 2.07 15.04 20.61
N HIS A 366 1.13 14.63 19.75
CA HIS A 366 -0.28 14.45 20.10
C HIS A 366 -0.62 13.00 20.50
N LEU A 367 0.33 12.07 20.42
CA LEU A 367 0.10 10.67 20.79
C LEU A 367 -0.11 10.54 22.30
N ARG A 368 -1.01 9.65 22.71
CA ARG A 368 -1.28 9.37 24.13
C ARG A 368 -1.49 7.86 24.35
N GLY A 369 -1.20 7.39 25.56
CA GLY A 369 -1.53 6.02 25.99
C GLY A 369 -0.91 4.96 25.06
N LYS A 370 -1.74 4.08 24.47
CA LYS A 370 -1.25 3.02 23.56
C LYS A 370 -0.57 3.58 22.31
N GLU A 371 -1.08 4.69 21.76
CA GLU A 371 -0.51 5.30 20.54
C GLU A 371 0.89 5.86 20.82
N GLU A 372 1.11 6.41 22.02
CA GLU A 372 2.39 6.92 22.48
C GLU A 372 3.40 5.79 22.70
N LYS A 373 2.99 4.69 23.34
CA LYS A 373 3.84 3.49 23.49
C LYS A 373 4.27 2.92 22.12
N ILE A 374 3.36 2.88 21.14
CA ILE A 374 3.68 2.49 19.76
C ILE A 374 4.69 3.48 19.15
N GLY A 375 4.47 4.79 19.29
CA GLY A 375 5.39 5.80 18.79
C GLY A 375 6.80 5.67 19.37
N LEU A 376 6.93 5.44 20.68
CA LEU A 376 8.21 5.23 21.36
C LEU A 376 8.90 3.94 20.87
N PHE A 377 8.18 2.84 20.73
CA PHE A 377 8.71 1.60 20.17
C PHE A 377 9.23 1.80 18.74
N LEU A 378 8.52 2.57 17.91
CA LEU A 378 8.94 2.86 16.54
C LEU A 378 10.19 3.75 16.48
N CYS A 379 10.39 4.64 17.45
CA CYS A 379 11.64 5.39 17.59
C CYS A 379 12.81 4.46 17.94
N PHE A 380 12.58 3.53 18.87
CA PHE A 380 13.54 2.47 19.19
C PHE A 380 13.87 1.63 17.94
N ALA A 381 12.85 1.18 17.19
CA ALA A 381 13.02 0.41 15.97
C ALA A 381 13.86 1.17 14.92
N GLN A 382 13.59 2.46 14.72
CA GLN A 382 14.38 3.32 13.85
C GLN A 382 15.86 3.38 14.27
N HIS A 383 16.12 3.55 15.57
CA HIS A 383 17.48 3.63 16.10
C HIS A 383 18.23 2.29 15.93
N VAL A 384 17.61 1.18 16.30
CA VAL A 384 18.22 -0.15 16.17
C VAL A 384 18.47 -0.50 14.70
N GLN A 385 17.54 -0.19 13.78
CA GLN A 385 17.78 -0.36 12.34
C GLN A 385 19.00 0.43 11.86
N TYR A 386 19.14 1.69 12.28
CA TYR A 386 20.29 2.51 11.92
C TYR A 386 21.61 1.88 12.41
N GLN A 387 21.65 1.37 13.64
CA GLN A 387 22.84 0.70 14.19
C GLN A 387 23.14 -0.63 13.47
N LEU A 388 22.13 -1.52 13.37
CA LEU A 388 22.30 -2.86 12.79
C LEU A 388 22.66 -2.84 11.30
N THR A 389 22.31 -1.76 10.59
CA THR A 389 22.63 -1.61 9.17
C THR A 389 23.92 -0.82 8.94
N ASN A 390 24.75 -0.61 9.98
CA ASN A 390 25.95 0.23 9.91
C ASN A 390 25.66 1.62 9.32
N GLU A 391 24.57 2.24 9.77
CA GLU A 391 24.17 3.59 9.39
C GLU A 391 23.74 3.75 7.91
N VAL A 392 23.48 2.63 7.23
CA VAL A 392 23.17 2.62 5.80
C VAL A 392 21.69 2.84 5.52
N VAL A 393 20.79 2.19 6.27
CA VAL A 393 19.36 2.20 5.96
C VAL A 393 18.47 2.05 7.20
N TYR A 394 17.39 2.83 7.27
CA TYR A 394 16.39 2.70 8.32
C TYR A 394 15.00 3.14 7.84
N LEU A 395 13.96 2.84 8.60
CA LEU A 395 12.61 3.29 8.32
C LEU A 395 12.26 4.57 9.08
N SER A 396 11.51 5.45 8.42
CA SER A 396 10.87 6.62 9.02
C SER A 396 9.42 6.74 8.55
N ASN A 397 8.76 7.85 8.92
CA ASN A 397 7.41 8.17 8.48
C ASN A 397 6.36 7.09 8.83
N PHE A 398 6.51 6.44 9.99
CA PHE A 398 5.59 5.38 10.41
C PHE A 398 4.17 5.91 10.63
N GLN A 399 3.20 5.23 10.03
CA GLN A 399 1.78 5.54 10.15
C GLN A 399 0.91 4.31 9.95
N GLY A 400 -0.28 4.29 10.56
CA GLY A 400 -1.19 3.15 10.52
C GLY A 400 -2.25 3.18 11.62
N SER A 401 -2.77 2.03 12.03
CA SER A 401 -3.77 1.90 13.11
C SER A 401 -3.65 0.52 13.74
N GLY A 402 -3.85 0.44 15.06
CA GLY A 402 -3.77 -0.83 15.78
C GLY A 402 -2.37 -1.45 15.68
N ASP A 403 -2.31 -2.66 15.13
CA ASP A 403 -1.11 -3.44 14.86
C ASP A 403 -0.61 -3.33 13.41
N LEU A 404 -1.24 -2.51 12.57
CA LEU A 404 -0.91 -2.38 11.15
C LEU A 404 -0.19 -1.06 10.85
N LEU A 405 0.85 -1.16 10.03
CA LEU A 405 1.65 -0.04 9.52
C LEU A 405 1.62 -0.02 7.99
N THR A 406 1.67 1.17 7.39
CA THR A 406 1.78 1.37 5.94
C THR A 406 2.56 2.63 5.62
N ASP A 407 2.87 2.86 4.34
CA ASP A 407 3.44 4.10 3.82
C ASP A 407 4.66 4.61 4.60
N CYS A 408 5.50 3.69 5.07
CA CYS A 408 6.79 4.00 5.67
C CYS A 408 7.74 4.55 4.60
N GLN A 409 8.72 5.34 5.02
CA GLN A 409 9.76 5.87 4.14
C GLN A 409 11.10 5.23 4.47
N VAL A 410 11.74 4.64 3.47
CA VAL A 410 13.10 4.12 3.60
C VAL A 410 14.08 5.28 3.50
N MET A 411 14.91 5.45 4.52
CA MET A 411 15.93 6.49 4.61
C MET A 411 17.29 5.84 4.39
N THR A 412 18.14 6.46 3.56
CA THR A 412 19.50 5.98 3.29
C THR A 412 20.55 6.98 3.74
N GLY A 413 21.72 6.48 4.13
CA GLY A 413 22.88 7.30 4.44
C GLY A 413 23.35 8.13 3.22
N PRO A 414 24.07 9.25 3.44
CA PRO A 414 24.46 10.18 2.38
C PRO A 414 25.38 9.59 1.31
N PHE A 415 26.02 8.46 1.62
CA PHE A 415 26.93 7.76 0.71
C PHE A 415 26.23 6.77 -0.23
N VAL A 416 24.92 6.56 -0.07
CA VAL A 416 24.14 5.59 -0.85
C VAL A 416 23.04 6.32 -1.63
N VAL A 417 23.26 6.50 -2.93
CA VAL A 417 22.22 6.99 -3.85
C VAL A 417 21.37 5.81 -4.29
N PHE A 418 20.25 5.60 -3.61
CA PHE A 418 19.29 4.55 -3.95
C PHE A 418 17.93 5.18 -4.31
N PRO A 419 17.38 4.93 -5.51
CA PRO A 419 16.05 5.41 -5.87
C PRO A 419 14.99 4.52 -5.20
N LEU A 420 14.71 4.76 -3.92
CA LEU A 420 13.72 3.97 -3.18
C LEU A 420 12.32 4.60 -3.14
N SER A 421 12.15 5.92 -3.30
CA SER A 421 10.82 6.54 -3.26
C SER A 421 10.72 7.85 -4.06
N LEU A 422 9.50 8.12 -4.54
CA LEU A 422 9.04 9.42 -5.03
C LEU A 422 9.27 10.57 -4.05
N SER A 423 9.30 10.26 -2.76
CA SER A 423 9.46 11.21 -1.66
C SER A 423 10.92 11.54 -1.35
N ASN A 424 11.89 11.10 -2.16
CA ASN A 424 13.27 11.60 -2.15
C ASN A 424 13.34 13.07 -2.62
N ALA A 425 12.59 13.94 -1.95
CA ALA A 425 13.03 15.30 -1.70
C ALA A 425 14.39 15.17 -1.03
N LYS A 426 15.44 15.55 -1.77
CA LYS A 426 16.79 15.85 -1.28
C LYS A 426 16.87 15.73 0.25
N LEU A 427 17.35 14.58 0.76
CA LEU A 427 17.71 14.50 2.16
C LEU A 427 18.79 15.55 2.36
N VAL A 428 18.40 16.67 2.95
CA VAL A 428 19.30 17.63 3.56
C VAL A 428 20.01 16.85 4.64
N THR A 429 21.33 16.79 4.53
CA THR A 429 22.25 16.35 5.57
C THR A 429 21.73 16.80 6.93
N VAL A 430 21.14 15.89 7.71
CA VAL A 430 21.03 16.09 9.15
C VAL A 430 22.43 15.80 9.67
N ILE A 431 23.25 16.85 9.70
CA ILE A 431 24.53 16.84 10.39
C ILE A 431 24.22 16.53 11.87
N THR A 432 24.90 15.49 12.36
CA THR A 432 25.10 15.05 13.75
C THR A 432 24.62 16.01 14.84
#